data_AF-A0A821Z4Z9-F1
#
_entry.id   AF-A0A821Z4Z9-F1
#
_cell.length_a   1.000
_cell.length_b   1.000
_cell.length_c   1.000
_cell.angle_alpha   90.00
_cell.angle_beta   90.00
_cell.angle_gamma   90.00
#
_symmetry.space_group_name_H-M   'P 1'
#
loop_
_entity.id
_entity.type
_entity.pdbx_description
1 polymer ?
#
loop_
_entity_poly.entity_id
_entity_poly.type
_entity_poly.pdbx_seq_one_letter_code
_entity_poly.pdbx_strand_id
1 'polypeptide(L)'
;MANSGSSLNWAVSQGANAIETDLQFDDRGNPYLFEHRGFCDCSCPHPSGHICEGGLGNQCSGSSASQDAGAHLQQIARLPNIALVIIDSK
;
A
#
# COMPACT_ATOMS: atom_id res chain seq x y z
N MET A 1 -0.10 -1.01 -5.70
CA MET A 1 0.05 -0.22 -4.46
C MET A 1 0.27 -1.15 -3.26
N ALA A 2 1.37 -0.93 -2.56
CA ALA A 2 1.80 -1.74 -1.40
C ALA A 2 1.36 -1.11 -0.06
N ASN A 3 0.07 -0.75 0.04
CA ASN A 3 -0.51 0.01 1.16
C ASN A 3 -0.88 -0.84 2.39
N SER A 4 -0.57 -2.14 2.36
CA SER A 4 -0.78 -3.07 3.47
C SER A 4 0.45 -3.94 3.67
N GLY A 5 0.65 -4.42 4.90
CA GLY A 5 1.75 -5.34 5.20
C GLY A 5 1.68 -6.64 4.38
N SER A 6 0.48 -7.13 4.04
CA SER A 6 0.31 -8.34 3.22
C SER A 6 0.66 -8.09 1.75
N SER A 7 0.22 -6.98 1.16
CA SER A 7 0.58 -6.60 -0.21
C SER A 7 2.07 -6.33 -0.35
N LEU A 8 2.67 -5.71 0.68
CA LEU A 8 4.11 -5.45 0.73
C LEU A 8 4.92 -6.76 0.77
N ASN A 9 4.57 -7.68 1.66
CA ASN A 9 5.23 -8.99 1.75
C ASN A 9 5.05 -9.80 0.46
N TRP A 10 3.86 -9.76 -0.13
CA TRP A 10 3.60 -10.42 -1.41
C TRP A 10 4.50 -9.85 -2.51
N ALA A 11 4.55 -8.52 -2.68
CA ALA A 11 5.39 -7.89 -3.71
C ALA A 11 6.87 -8.28 -3.57
N VAL A 12 7.40 -8.23 -2.34
CA VAL A 12 8.78 -8.66 -2.05
C VAL A 12 8.99 -10.13 -2.35
N SER A 13 8.02 -11.00 -2.02
CA SER A 13 8.08 -12.44 -2.34
C SER A 13 8.11 -12.72 -3.85
N GLN A 14 7.57 -11.79 -4.66
CA GLN A 14 7.63 -11.85 -6.12
C GLN A 14 8.92 -11.24 -6.70
N GLY A 15 9.87 -10.82 -5.84
CA GLY A 15 11.14 -10.25 -6.25
C GLY A 15 11.13 -8.74 -6.46
N ALA A 16 10.11 -8.02 -5.99
CA ALA A 16 10.10 -6.56 -6.06
C ALA A 16 11.24 -5.97 -5.24
N ASN A 17 12.01 -5.06 -5.85
CA ASN A 17 13.06 -4.26 -5.20
C ASN A 17 12.71 -2.76 -5.18
N ALA A 18 11.54 -2.39 -5.68
CA ALA A 18 11.00 -1.03 -5.62
C ALA A 18 9.56 -1.11 -5.11
N ILE A 19 9.21 -0.22 -4.19
CA ILE A 19 7.90 -0.16 -3.53
C ILE A 19 7.26 1.20 -3.82
N GLU A 20 5.96 1.17 -4.12
CA GLU A 20 5.12 2.35 -4.22
C GLU A 20 3.96 2.21 -3.23
N THR A 21 3.68 3.29 -2.52
CA THR A 21 2.64 3.33 -1.49
C THR A 21 2.03 4.72 -1.37
N ASP A 22 0.73 4.78 -1.11
CA ASP A 22 0.00 6.01 -0.85
C ASP A 22 -0.05 6.33 0.63
N LEU A 23 0.35 7.53 1.03
CA LEU A 23 0.37 7.95 2.43
C LEU A 23 -0.43 9.24 2.63
N GLN A 24 -1.30 9.23 3.63
CA GLN A 24 -2.08 10.39 4.03
C GLN A 24 -1.57 10.97 5.36
N PHE A 25 -1.67 12.28 5.48
CA PHE A 25 -1.23 13.05 6.64
C PHE A 25 -2.40 13.72 7.36
N ASP A 26 -2.33 13.80 8.69
CA ASP A 26 -3.30 14.53 9.50
C ASP A 26 -3.07 16.06 9.39
N ASP A 27 -3.96 16.86 10.01
CA ASP A 27 -3.87 18.33 10.01
C ASP A 27 -2.57 18.88 10.67
N ARG A 28 -1.78 18.02 11.30
CA ARG A 28 -0.49 18.34 11.93
C ARG A 28 0.69 17.81 11.13
N GLY A 29 0.46 17.20 9.96
CA GLY A 29 1.49 16.62 9.11
C GLY A 29 2.02 15.27 9.60
N ASN A 30 1.30 14.56 10.49
CA ASN A 30 1.69 13.21 10.89
C ASN A 30 1.12 12.18 9.92
N PRO A 31 1.92 11.18 9.50
CA PRO A 31 1.41 10.08 8.70
C PRO A 31 0.41 9.26 9.52
N TYR A 32 -0.80 9.03 8.99
CA TYR A 32 -1.86 8.34 9.73
C TYR A 32 -2.55 7.20 8.97
N LEU A 33 -2.48 7.17 7.64
CA LEU A 33 -3.17 6.15 6.85
C LEU A 33 -2.45 5.86 5.53
N PHE A 34 -2.25 4.58 5.24
CA PHE A 34 -1.78 4.11 3.93
C PHE A 34 -2.94 3.67 3.05
N GLU A 35 -3.34 4.50 2.10
CA GLU A 35 -4.52 4.27 1.26
C GLU A 35 -4.58 5.25 0.08
N HIS A 36 -4.84 4.71 -1.12
CA HIS A 36 -4.94 5.49 -2.37
C HIS A 36 -6.19 6.37 -2.45
N ARG A 37 -7.30 5.94 -1.85
CA ARG A 37 -8.68 6.40 -2.09
C ARG A 37 -9.14 6.15 -3.55
N GLY A 38 -10.30 6.66 -3.96
CA GLY A 38 -11.02 6.21 -5.17
C GLY A 38 -10.35 6.48 -6.53
N PHE A 39 -10.79 5.74 -7.56
CA PHE A 39 -10.25 5.61 -8.93
C PHE A 39 -8.82 5.05 -8.99
N CYS A 40 -8.71 3.73 -8.94
CA CYS A 40 -7.44 3.04 -9.13
C CYS A 40 -7.40 2.31 -10.47
N ASP A 41 -6.20 2.07 -11.01
CA ASP A 41 -5.91 1.18 -12.16
C ASP A 41 -6.05 -0.32 -11.80
N CYS A 42 -7.05 -0.67 -10.99
CA CYS A 42 -7.27 -2.01 -10.48
C CYS A 42 -7.96 -2.92 -11.50
N SER A 43 -7.22 -3.39 -12.50
CA SER A 43 -7.52 -4.65 -13.18
C SER A 43 -6.62 -5.75 -12.59
N CYS A 44 -7.11 -6.51 -11.61
CA CYS A 44 -6.35 -7.60 -11.00
C CYS A 44 -6.72 -8.97 -11.62
N PRO A 45 -5.74 -9.75 -12.11
CA PRO A 45 -5.98 -11.07 -12.69
C PRO A 45 -6.31 -12.17 -11.66
N HIS A 46 -6.13 -11.91 -10.36
CA HIS A 46 -6.48 -12.84 -9.27
C HIS A 46 -7.32 -12.11 -8.20
N PRO A 47 -8.63 -12.43 -8.08
CA PRO A 47 -9.52 -11.70 -7.18
C PRO A 47 -9.31 -12.06 -5.71
N SER A 48 -9.07 -13.32 -5.34
CA SER A 48 -9.06 -13.71 -3.92
C SER A 48 -7.88 -13.13 -3.14
N GLY A 49 -8.16 -12.29 -2.14
CA GLY A 49 -7.16 -11.77 -1.19
C GLY A 49 -6.34 -10.56 -1.65
N HIS A 50 -6.72 -9.94 -2.78
CA HIS A 50 -6.10 -8.71 -3.25
C HIS A 50 -6.85 -7.48 -2.73
N ILE A 51 -6.16 -6.37 -2.47
CA ILE A 51 -6.76 -5.04 -2.14
C ILE A 51 -7.77 -4.57 -3.21
N CYS A 52 -7.75 -5.20 -4.38
CA CYS A 52 -8.50 -4.81 -5.57
C CYS A 52 -9.75 -5.67 -5.81
N GLU A 53 -10.27 -6.39 -4.82
CA GLU A 53 -11.43 -7.30 -4.95
C GLU A 53 -12.70 -6.65 -5.55
N GLY A 54 -12.73 -5.32 -5.70
CA GLY A 54 -13.85 -4.59 -6.29
C GLY A 54 -13.69 -4.07 -7.73
N GLY A 55 -12.52 -4.12 -8.37
CA GLY A 55 -12.32 -3.53 -9.71
C GLY A 55 -12.32 -1.99 -9.79
N LEU A 56 -12.18 -1.44 -11.00
CA LEU A 56 -11.89 -0.03 -11.35
C LEU A 56 -12.85 1.05 -10.78
N GLY A 57 -14.00 0.66 -10.22
CA GLY A 57 -14.98 1.56 -9.62
C GLY A 57 -15.04 1.53 -8.09
N ASN A 58 -14.22 0.68 -7.46
CA ASN A 58 -14.26 0.48 -6.02
C ASN A 58 -13.07 1.14 -5.32
N GLN A 59 -13.29 1.55 -4.08
CA GLN A 59 -12.26 2.16 -3.26
C GLN A 59 -11.16 1.11 -3.03
N CYS A 60 -9.90 1.43 -3.34
CA CYS A 60 -8.74 0.60 -2.96
C CYS A 60 -8.39 0.79 -1.48
N SER A 61 -9.44 0.89 -0.68
CA SER A 61 -9.47 1.00 0.77
C SER A 61 -9.99 -0.33 1.29
N GLY A 62 -9.08 -1.26 1.56
CA GLY A 62 -9.42 -2.48 2.27
C GLY A 62 -9.36 -2.27 3.77
N SER A 63 -10.05 -3.11 4.54
CA SER A 63 -9.78 -3.30 5.98
C SER A 63 -8.33 -3.69 6.28
N SER A 64 -7.56 -4.04 5.24
CA SER A 64 -6.12 -4.30 5.24
C SER A 64 -5.24 -3.07 5.00
N ALA A 65 -5.80 -1.89 4.66
CA ALA A 65 -5.05 -0.65 4.67
C ALA A 65 -4.43 -0.43 6.05
N SER A 66 -3.13 -0.11 6.12
CA SER A 66 -2.46 0.06 7.40
C SER A 66 -2.97 1.33 8.08
N GLN A 67 -3.95 1.18 9.00
CA GLN A 67 -4.41 2.24 9.89
C GLN A 67 -3.33 2.67 10.90
N ASP A 68 -2.29 1.85 11.08
CA ASP A 68 -1.06 2.23 11.78
C ASP A 68 0.02 2.52 10.74
N ALA A 69 0.11 3.78 10.34
CA ALA A 69 1.11 4.24 9.39
C ALA A 69 2.54 4.05 9.94
N GLY A 70 2.74 4.17 11.26
CA GLY A 70 4.04 3.93 11.89
C GLY A 70 4.50 2.49 11.71
N ALA A 71 3.62 1.52 11.95
CA ALA A 71 3.92 0.10 11.77
C ALA A 71 4.25 -0.25 10.31
N HIS A 72 3.53 0.32 9.35
CA HIS A 72 3.78 0.08 7.92
C HIS A 72 5.12 0.65 7.46
N LEU A 73 5.45 1.88 7.85
CA LEU A 73 6.77 2.49 7.59
C LEU A 73 7.90 1.66 8.20
N GLN A 74 7.72 1.19 9.43
CA GLN A 74 8.71 0.31 10.08
C GLN A 74 8.86 -1.01 9.34
N GLN A 75 7.78 -1.57 8.78
CA GLN A 75 7.86 -2.79 7.97
C GLN A 75 8.66 -2.53 6.70
N ILE A 76 8.37 -1.47 5.94
CA ILE A 76 9.12 -1.08 4.74
C ILE A 76 10.61 -0.92 5.06
N ALA A 77 10.93 -0.20 6.13
CA ALA A 77 12.31 0.05 6.55
C ALA A 77 13.09 -1.23 6.95
N ARG A 78 12.39 -2.33 7.27
CA ARG A 78 12.99 -3.62 7.62
C ARG A 78 13.14 -4.56 6.42
N LEU A 79 12.59 -4.22 5.25
CA LEU A 79 12.68 -5.06 4.07
C LEU A 79 14.11 -5.11 3.54
N PRO A 80 14.67 -6.31 3.33
CA PRO A 80 15.98 -6.43 2.69
C PRO A 80 15.86 -6.14 1.18
N ASN A 81 16.93 -5.61 0.59
CA ASN A 81 17.09 -5.48 -0.87
C ASN A 81 16.08 -4.56 -1.57
N ILE A 82 15.50 -3.59 -0.85
CA ILE A 82 14.74 -2.50 -1.47
C ILE A 82 15.71 -1.41 -1.93
N ALA A 83 15.65 -1.09 -3.22
CA ALA A 83 16.45 -0.05 -3.87
C ALA A 83 15.72 1.30 -3.93
N LEU A 84 14.39 1.29 -3.96
CA LEU A 84 13.58 2.49 -4.12
C LEU A 84 12.25 2.37 -3.35
N VAL A 85 11.87 3.44 -2.67
CA VAL A 85 10.53 3.62 -2.10
C VAL A 85 9.95 4.92 -2.65
N ILE A 86 8.80 4.83 -3.29
CA ILE A 86 8.01 5.97 -3.76
C ILE A 86 6.85 6.12 -2.78
N ILE A 87 6.71 7.33 -2.24
CA ILE A 87 5.57 7.72 -1.41
C ILE A 87 4.73 8.68 -2.24
N ASP A 88 3.54 8.25 -2.64
CA ASP A 88 2.51 9.12 -3.21
C ASP A 88 1.70 9.73 -2.07
N SER A 89 1.97 11.00 -1.77
CA SER A 89 1.33 11.70 -0.66
C SER A 89 0.11 12.51 -1.12
N LYS A 90 -1.00 12.38 -0.40
CA LYS A 90 -2.20 13.22 -0.59
C LYS A 90 -2.55 14.00 0.68
#